data_AF-A0A426QDA4-F1
#
_entry.id   AF-A0A426QDA4-F1
#
_cell.length_a   1.000
_cell.length_b   1.000
_cell.length_c   1.000
_cell.angle_alpha   90.00
_cell.angle_beta   90.00
_cell.angle_gamma   90.00
#
_symmetry.space_group_name_H-M   'P 1'
#
loop_
_entity.id
_entity.type
_entity.pdbx_description
1 polymer ?
#
loop_
_entity_poly.entity_id
_entity_poly.type
_entity_poly.pdbx_seq_one_letter_code
_entity_poly.pdbx_strand_id
1 'polypeptide(L)'
;MTASGDGWAIGVDGTRRWGTAGAAGLFLHTRDGDGDLVVLMQLRATWTNQGGTWAMPGGARDLDESAEEAALRETHEETGIDPADVTLEGTLVTARMPLDHVLRREPMSSREAAEVRQGLSAAALDTPGPTGVVHPGHGGSAVMGLDGNLWWEVPHRDVPDWTYTTVIASCDHPLDLAPTDESADLAWWPLDRVAELDLMPAFADSLPMVAELLRGPLDR
;
A
#
# COMPACT_ATOMS: atom_id res chain seq x y z
N MET A 1 4.57 10.50 17.10
CA MET A 1 4.07 9.28 16.44
C MET A 1 2.93 9.73 15.59
N THR A 2 3.08 9.64 14.27
CA THR A 2 1.96 9.71 13.32
C THR A 2 1.00 8.58 13.67
N ALA A 3 -0.30 8.84 13.58
CA ALA A 3 -1.27 7.78 13.79
C ALA A 3 -1.26 6.89 12.54
N SER A 4 -1.02 5.58 12.74
CA SER A 4 -0.84 4.63 11.64
C SER A 4 -2.08 4.56 10.75
N GLY A 5 -1.84 4.45 9.45
CA GLY A 5 -2.85 4.13 8.45
C GLY A 5 -3.36 2.70 8.51
N ASP A 6 -2.74 1.82 9.28
CA ASP A 6 -2.96 0.39 9.23
C ASP A 6 -4.38 -0.03 9.59
N GLY A 7 -4.92 -0.91 8.76
CA GLY A 7 -6.25 -1.45 8.93
C GLY A 7 -7.02 -1.57 7.62
N TRP A 8 -8.31 -1.87 7.77
CA TRP A 8 -9.18 -2.18 6.65
C TRP A 8 -10.17 -1.06 6.39
N ALA A 9 -10.20 -0.55 5.17
CA ALA A 9 -11.31 0.25 4.68
C ALA A 9 -12.40 -0.67 4.10
N ILE A 10 -13.64 -0.49 4.57
CA ILE A 10 -14.79 -1.32 4.21
C ILE A 10 -15.75 -0.51 3.35
N GLY A 11 -15.91 -0.93 2.09
CA GLY A 11 -16.81 -0.32 1.13
C GLY A 11 -18.28 -0.50 1.50
N VAL A 12 -19.14 0.38 1.02
CA VAL A 12 -20.61 0.25 1.17
C VAL A 12 -21.17 -1.04 0.55
N ASP A 13 -20.43 -1.63 -0.38
CA ASP A 13 -20.70 -2.92 -1.03
C ASP A 13 -20.04 -4.12 -0.32
N GLY A 14 -19.36 -3.87 0.80
CA GLY A 14 -18.63 -4.88 1.59
C GLY A 14 -17.23 -5.21 1.07
N THR A 15 -16.76 -4.57 0.00
CA THR A 15 -15.38 -4.75 -0.48
C THR A 15 -14.37 -4.23 0.55
N ARG A 16 -13.17 -4.83 0.58
CA ARG A 16 -12.11 -4.48 1.55
C ARG A 16 -10.88 -3.95 0.83
N ARG A 17 -10.33 -2.84 1.33
CA ARG A 17 -9.04 -2.28 0.90
C ARG A 17 -8.16 -2.08 2.12
N TRP A 18 -6.86 -2.29 1.97
CA TRP A 18 -5.89 -2.01 3.02
C TRP A 18 -5.58 -0.51 3.08
N GLY A 19 -5.33 0.02 4.27
CA GLY A 19 -5.04 1.43 4.52
C GLY A 19 -6.30 2.24 4.81
N THR A 20 -6.44 2.71 6.05
CA THR A 20 -7.62 3.45 6.52
C THR A 20 -7.66 4.91 6.08
N ALA A 21 -6.51 5.46 5.64
CA ALA A 21 -6.39 6.80 5.06
C ALA A 21 -6.29 6.79 3.52
N GLY A 22 -6.49 5.63 2.89
CA GLY A 22 -6.15 5.41 1.49
C GLY A 22 -4.78 4.76 1.32
N ALA A 23 -4.35 4.65 0.06
CA ALA A 23 -3.05 4.13 -0.32
C ALA A 23 -2.46 4.96 -1.46
N ALA A 24 -1.14 4.87 -1.63
CA ALA A 24 -0.45 5.54 -2.72
C ALA A 24 0.68 4.65 -3.27
N GLY A 25 1.02 4.85 -4.54
CA GLY A 25 2.16 4.19 -5.17
C GLY A 25 2.87 5.10 -6.15
N LEU A 26 4.17 4.84 -6.35
CA LEU A 26 5.04 5.69 -7.15
C LEU A 26 5.19 5.12 -8.58
N PHE A 27 4.64 5.83 -9.55
CA PHE A 27 4.95 5.62 -10.95
C PHE A 27 6.26 6.34 -11.27
N LEU A 28 7.39 5.68 -10.98
CA LEU A 28 8.71 6.22 -11.24
C LEU A 28 9.18 5.84 -12.65
N HIS A 29 9.50 6.84 -13.47
CA HIS A 29 9.98 6.65 -14.84
C HIS A 29 11.32 7.33 -15.10
N THR A 30 12.02 6.84 -16.11
CA THR A 30 13.25 7.47 -16.63
C THR A 30 13.53 6.97 -18.05
N ARG A 31 14.61 7.43 -18.66
CA ARG A 31 15.12 6.86 -19.91
C ARG A 31 16.32 5.97 -19.65
N ASP A 32 16.35 4.81 -20.29
CA ASP A 32 17.51 3.91 -20.22
C ASP A 32 18.66 4.38 -21.14
N GLY A 33 19.71 3.55 -21.24
CA GLY A 33 20.90 3.85 -22.06
C GLY A 33 20.61 3.92 -23.57
N ASP A 34 19.53 3.31 -24.04
CA ASP A 34 19.07 3.34 -25.43
C ASP A 34 18.08 4.49 -25.68
N GLY A 35 17.66 5.17 -24.62
CA GLY A 35 16.74 6.31 -24.64
C GLY A 35 15.27 5.91 -24.53
N ASP A 36 14.97 4.64 -24.29
CA ASP A 36 13.62 4.13 -24.14
C ASP A 36 13.05 4.48 -22.77
N LEU A 37 11.74 4.77 -22.73
CA LEU A 37 11.05 5.13 -21.50
C LEU A 37 10.81 3.85 -20.69
N VAL A 38 11.45 3.76 -19.52
CA VAL A 38 11.34 2.63 -18.60
C VAL A 38 10.71 3.07 -17.29
N VAL A 39 10.05 2.12 -16.61
CA VAL A 39 9.36 2.35 -15.35
C VAL A 39 9.74 1.32 -14.31
N LEU A 40 9.78 1.73 -13.05
CA LEU A 40 10.05 0.83 -11.94
C LEU A 40 8.85 -0.09 -11.69
N MET A 41 9.11 -1.39 -11.68
CA MET A 41 8.12 -2.45 -11.47
C MET A 41 8.58 -3.39 -10.36
N GLN A 42 7.63 -3.84 -9.55
CA GLN A 42 7.82 -4.81 -8.47
C GLN A 42 6.94 -6.04 -8.70
N LEU A 43 7.53 -7.22 -8.61
CA LEU A 43 6.81 -8.48 -8.52
C LEU A 43 6.46 -8.74 -7.06
N ARG A 44 5.16 -8.73 -6.75
CA ARG A 44 4.67 -8.88 -5.38
C ARG A 44 4.93 -10.30 -4.86
N ALA A 45 5.44 -10.43 -3.63
CA ALA A 45 5.64 -11.73 -3.01
C ALA A 45 4.33 -12.55 -2.95
N THR A 46 4.43 -13.87 -3.10
CA THR A 46 3.27 -14.77 -3.29
C THR A 46 2.32 -14.82 -2.09
N TRP A 47 2.79 -14.48 -0.89
CA TRP A 47 1.98 -14.44 0.33
C TRP A 47 1.21 -13.13 0.52
N THR A 48 1.44 -12.12 -0.34
CA THR A 48 0.69 -10.86 -0.29
C THR A 48 -0.69 -11.02 -0.94
N ASN A 49 -1.60 -10.08 -0.65
CA ASN A 49 -2.87 -10.02 -1.37
C ASN A 49 -2.59 -9.78 -2.87
N GLN A 50 -3.13 -10.66 -3.74
CA GLN A 50 -2.83 -10.72 -5.18
C GLN A 50 -1.33 -10.92 -5.50
N GLY A 51 -0.61 -11.68 -4.66
CA GLY A 51 0.80 -12.01 -4.86
C GLY A 51 1.07 -12.75 -6.18
N GLY A 52 2.30 -12.63 -6.70
CA GLY A 52 2.70 -13.16 -8.00
C GLY A 52 2.36 -12.26 -9.19
N THR A 53 1.75 -11.11 -8.95
CA THR A 53 1.48 -10.08 -9.97
C THR A 53 2.47 -8.93 -9.89
N TRP A 54 2.61 -8.20 -10.99
CA TRP A 54 3.45 -7.00 -11.10
C TRP A 54 2.64 -5.73 -10.81
N ALA A 55 3.25 -4.79 -10.07
CA ALA A 55 2.69 -3.47 -9.78
C ALA A 55 3.80 -2.44 -9.57
N MET A 56 3.41 -1.18 -9.38
CA MET A 56 4.31 -0.16 -8.84
C MET A 56 4.51 -0.37 -7.34
N PRO A 57 5.68 0.01 -6.78
CA PRO A 57 5.87 0.13 -5.34
C PRO A 57 4.85 1.07 -4.70
N GLY A 58 4.40 0.74 -3.50
CA GLY A 58 3.41 1.53 -2.79
C GLY A 58 2.61 0.78 -1.73
N GLY A 59 2.00 1.55 -0.83
CA GLY A 59 1.33 1.02 0.34
C GLY A 59 0.31 1.97 0.97
N ALA A 60 -0.08 1.64 2.20
CA ALA A 60 -1.07 2.40 2.94
C ALA A 60 -0.49 3.76 3.36
N ARG A 61 -1.33 4.79 3.33
CA ARG A 61 -0.96 6.11 3.84
C ARG A 61 -1.17 6.16 5.34
N ASP A 62 -0.23 6.75 6.07
CA ASP A 62 -0.47 7.19 7.45
C ASP A 62 -1.53 8.31 7.51
N LEU A 63 -2.18 8.49 8.67
CA LEU A 63 -3.36 9.38 8.79
C LEU A 63 -3.06 10.85 8.48
N ASP A 64 -1.85 11.31 8.80
CA ASP A 64 -1.39 12.68 8.56
C ASP A 64 -0.44 12.78 7.34
N GLU A 65 -0.29 11.68 6.58
CA GLU A 65 0.65 11.56 5.47
C GLU A 65 -0.01 11.91 4.13
N SER A 66 0.63 12.74 3.31
CA SER A 66 0.22 13.00 1.93
C SER A 66 0.37 11.75 1.05
N ALA A 67 -0.20 11.76 -0.16
CA ALA A 67 -0.02 10.64 -1.07
C ALA A 67 1.44 10.54 -1.57
N GLU A 68 2.06 11.70 -1.76
CA GLU A 68 3.45 11.87 -2.18
C GLU A 68 4.42 11.33 -1.12
N GLU A 69 4.24 11.71 0.15
CA GLU A 69 5.06 11.20 1.26
C GLU A 69 4.95 9.69 1.38
N ALA A 70 3.72 9.14 1.32
CA ALA A 70 3.50 7.70 1.39
C ALA A 70 4.15 6.97 0.21
N ALA A 71 3.96 7.45 -1.02
CA ALA A 71 4.55 6.82 -2.21
C ALA A 71 6.08 6.80 -2.16
N LEU A 72 6.71 7.89 -1.69
CA LEU A 72 8.16 7.96 -1.53
C LEU A 72 8.68 7.06 -0.40
N ARG A 73 8.01 7.06 0.77
CA ARG A 73 8.36 6.21 1.92
C ARG A 73 8.30 4.74 1.52
N GLU A 74 7.18 4.30 0.97
CA GLU A 74 6.95 2.91 0.57
C GLU A 74 7.95 2.48 -0.52
N THR A 75 8.21 3.34 -1.52
CA THR A 75 9.21 3.02 -2.54
C THR A 75 10.61 2.86 -1.93
N HIS A 76 11.01 3.76 -1.03
CA HIS A 76 12.29 3.63 -0.34
C HIS A 76 12.34 2.35 0.52
N GLU A 77 11.28 2.05 1.26
CA GLU A 77 11.18 0.84 2.09
C GLU A 77 11.23 -0.44 1.25
N GLU A 78 10.53 -0.49 0.11
CA GLU A 78 10.41 -1.70 -0.71
C GLU A 78 11.57 -1.91 -1.68
N THR A 79 12.24 -0.84 -2.14
CA THR A 79 13.24 -0.91 -3.22
C THR A 79 14.60 -0.31 -2.87
N GLY A 80 14.73 0.38 -1.74
CA GLY A 80 15.95 1.06 -1.32
C GLY A 80 16.29 2.33 -2.11
N ILE A 81 15.40 2.83 -2.96
CA ILE A 81 15.61 4.09 -3.70
C ILE A 81 15.55 5.26 -2.73
N ASP A 82 16.58 6.11 -2.71
CA ASP A 82 16.60 7.33 -1.91
C ASP A 82 15.59 8.34 -2.48
N PRO A 83 14.65 8.87 -1.67
CA PRO A 83 13.73 9.91 -2.09
C PRO A 83 14.43 11.17 -2.66
N ALA A 84 15.71 11.40 -2.33
CA ALA A 84 16.50 12.50 -2.89
C ALA A 84 16.81 12.35 -4.38
N ASP A 85 16.76 11.12 -4.93
CA ASP A 85 17.01 10.83 -6.35
C ASP A 85 15.72 10.90 -7.19
N VAL A 86 14.59 11.27 -6.58
CA VAL A 86 13.26 11.29 -7.20
C VAL A 86 12.73 12.72 -7.33
N THR A 87 12.25 13.07 -8.52
CA THR A 87 11.56 14.34 -8.80
C THR A 87 10.07 14.09 -8.99
N LEU A 88 9.24 14.67 -8.13
CA LEU A 88 7.78 14.58 -8.24
C LEU A 88 7.25 15.46 -9.39
N GLU A 89 6.34 14.91 -10.20
CA GLU A 89 5.79 15.57 -11.38
C GLU A 89 4.27 15.80 -11.27
N GLY A 90 3.56 14.97 -10.51
CA GLY A 90 2.12 15.15 -10.29
C GLY A 90 1.47 13.96 -9.59
N THR A 91 0.17 14.07 -9.37
CA THR A 91 -0.63 13.00 -8.73
C THR A 91 -1.95 12.77 -9.45
N LEU A 92 -2.42 11.52 -9.41
CA LEU A 92 -3.68 11.09 -10.01
C LEU A 92 -4.37 10.09 -9.09
N VAL A 93 -5.63 10.36 -8.72
CA VAL A 93 -6.48 9.36 -8.06
C VAL A 93 -6.92 8.34 -9.11
N THR A 94 -6.41 7.12 -9.03
CA THR A 94 -6.65 6.04 -10.00
C THR A 94 -7.68 5.02 -9.52
N ALA A 95 -8.00 5.01 -8.23
CA ALA A 95 -9.13 4.26 -7.69
C ALA A 95 -9.83 5.04 -6.57
N ARG A 96 -11.16 4.89 -6.49
CA ARG A 96 -11.99 5.43 -5.41
C ARG A 96 -13.05 4.41 -5.01
N MET A 97 -13.31 4.31 -3.71
CA MET A 97 -14.31 3.41 -3.13
C MET A 97 -15.07 4.12 -2.01
N PRO A 98 -16.39 4.35 -2.14
CA PRO A 98 -17.21 4.87 -1.04
C PRO A 98 -17.20 3.91 0.15
N LEU A 99 -17.01 4.45 1.36
CA LEU A 99 -16.87 3.65 2.57
C LEU A 99 -18.15 3.61 3.40
N ASP A 100 -18.39 2.46 4.03
CA ASP A 100 -19.30 2.37 5.17
C ASP A 100 -18.55 2.74 6.46
N HIS A 101 -17.34 2.21 6.64
CA HIS A 101 -16.44 2.50 7.76
C HIS A 101 -15.01 2.05 7.46
N VAL A 102 -14.07 2.44 8.32
CA VAL A 102 -12.74 1.86 8.41
C VAL A 102 -12.58 1.12 9.74
N LEU A 103 -11.73 0.10 9.78
CA LEU A 103 -11.28 -0.60 10.98
C LEU A 103 -9.83 -0.21 11.21
N ARG A 104 -9.57 0.77 12.07
CA ARG A 104 -8.21 1.23 12.41
C ARG A 104 -7.56 0.28 13.40
N ARG A 105 -6.29 -0.04 13.18
CA ARG A 105 -5.49 -0.78 14.15
C ARG A 105 -4.96 0.16 15.22
N GLU A 106 -5.35 -0.11 16.46
CA GLU A 106 -4.84 0.57 17.64
C GLU A 106 -3.97 -0.40 18.45
N PRO A 107 -2.80 0.06 18.95
CA PRO A 107 -1.93 -0.78 19.74
C PRO A 107 -2.58 -1.13 21.08
N MET A 108 -2.47 -2.39 21.49
CA MET A 108 -2.86 -2.81 22.84
C MET A 108 -1.75 -2.43 23.84
N SER A 109 -2.13 -2.00 25.04
CA SER A 109 -1.16 -1.99 26.14
C SER A 109 -0.67 -3.42 26.43
N SER A 110 0.53 -3.56 27.00
CA SER A 110 1.07 -4.89 27.35
C SER A 110 0.15 -5.68 28.27
N ARG A 111 -0.63 -4.99 29.11
CA ARG A 111 -1.62 -5.60 30.00
C ARG A 111 -2.81 -6.15 29.20
N GLU A 112 -3.41 -5.34 28.34
CA GLU A 112 -4.54 -5.76 27.50
C GLU A 112 -4.15 -6.94 26.61
N ALA A 113 -2.98 -6.87 25.97
CA ALA A 113 -2.48 -7.96 25.14
C ALA A 113 -2.31 -9.25 25.96
N ALA A 114 -1.79 -9.19 27.19
CA ALA A 114 -1.65 -10.36 28.05
C ALA A 114 -3.01 -10.95 28.48
N GLU A 115 -3.96 -10.09 28.84
CA GLU A 115 -5.33 -10.50 29.22
C GLU A 115 -6.05 -11.18 28.05
N VAL A 116 -5.97 -10.61 26.84
CA VAL A 116 -6.53 -11.22 25.63
C VAL A 116 -5.85 -12.56 25.34
N ARG A 117 -4.51 -12.63 25.32
CA ARG A 117 -3.77 -13.88 25.04
C ARG A 117 -4.14 -15.01 26.00
N GLN A 118 -4.37 -14.70 27.28
CA GLN A 118 -4.76 -15.72 28.27
C GLN A 118 -6.09 -16.39 27.95
N GLY A 119 -6.99 -15.69 27.25
CA GLY A 119 -8.29 -16.20 26.82
C GLY A 119 -8.27 -16.96 25.48
N LEU A 120 -7.15 -16.93 24.74
CA LEU A 120 -7.04 -17.54 23.42
C LEU A 120 -6.49 -18.98 23.49
N SER A 121 -6.93 -19.80 22.54
CA SER A 121 -6.31 -21.11 22.32
C SER A 121 -4.95 -20.95 21.63
N ALA A 122 -4.07 -21.95 21.76
CA ALA A 122 -2.79 -21.96 21.05
C ALA A 122 -2.97 -21.80 19.53
N ALA A 123 -3.97 -22.49 18.95
CA ALA A 123 -4.28 -22.37 17.52
C ALA A 123 -4.67 -20.95 17.11
N ALA A 124 -5.39 -20.21 17.96
CA ALA A 124 -5.75 -18.82 17.69
C ALA A 124 -4.55 -17.86 17.83
N LEU A 125 -3.54 -18.21 18.62
CA LEU A 125 -2.29 -17.44 18.72
C LEU A 125 -1.39 -17.64 17.50
N ASP A 126 -1.45 -18.80 16.86
CA ASP A 126 -0.65 -19.15 15.68
C ASP A 126 -1.34 -18.76 14.35
N THR A 127 -2.56 -18.24 14.40
CA THR A 127 -3.35 -17.89 13.21
C THR A 127 -3.57 -16.37 13.14
N PRO A 128 -2.96 -15.66 12.19
CA PRO A 128 -3.26 -14.26 11.94
C PRO A 128 -4.74 -14.03 11.61
N GLY A 129 -5.30 -12.93 12.10
CA GLY A 129 -6.69 -12.54 11.85
C GLY A 129 -7.55 -12.37 13.12
N PRO A 130 -8.88 -12.32 12.96
CA PRO A 130 -9.80 -12.06 14.06
C PRO A 130 -9.77 -13.16 15.13
N THR A 131 -9.71 -12.74 16.39
CA THR A 131 -9.65 -13.68 17.53
C THR A 131 -11.04 -13.99 18.12
N GLY A 132 -12.06 -13.20 17.75
CA GLY A 132 -13.41 -13.25 18.33
C GLY A 132 -13.56 -12.54 19.68
N VAL A 133 -12.46 -12.02 20.26
CA VAL A 133 -12.52 -11.20 21.48
C VAL A 133 -12.87 -9.76 21.12
N VAL A 134 -13.80 -9.17 21.87
CA VAL A 134 -14.27 -7.80 21.68
C VAL A 134 -14.03 -7.00 22.95
N HIS A 135 -13.46 -5.81 22.82
CA HIS A 135 -13.23 -4.93 23.96
C HIS A 135 -14.57 -4.44 24.54
N PRO A 136 -14.84 -4.62 25.84
CA PRO A 136 -16.15 -4.34 26.43
C PRO A 136 -16.52 -2.85 26.49
N GLY A 137 -15.53 -1.96 26.45
CA GLY A 137 -15.71 -0.50 26.49
C GLY A 137 -15.98 0.15 25.12
N HIS A 138 -15.05 0.05 24.17
CA HIS A 138 -15.14 0.71 22.86
C HIS A 138 -15.61 -0.20 21.71
N GLY A 139 -15.85 -1.49 21.96
CA GLY A 139 -16.36 -2.43 20.95
C GLY A 139 -15.35 -2.83 19.86
N GLY A 140 -14.07 -2.49 20.03
CA GLY A 140 -13.00 -2.89 19.10
C GLY A 140 -12.77 -4.40 19.16
N SER A 141 -12.46 -5.01 18.02
CA SER A 141 -12.23 -6.46 17.92
C SER A 141 -10.74 -6.77 17.97
N ALA A 142 -10.33 -7.73 18.79
CA ALA A 142 -8.94 -8.13 18.87
C ALA A 142 -8.55 -8.97 17.64
N VAL A 143 -7.43 -8.61 17.01
CA VAL A 143 -6.86 -9.32 15.86
C VAL A 143 -5.40 -9.69 16.11
N MET A 144 -5.01 -10.87 15.64
CA MET A 144 -3.63 -11.34 15.60
C MET A 144 -2.97 -10.82 14.31
N GLY A 145 -1.89 -10.05 14.43
CA GLY A 145 -1.07 -9.58 13.31
C GLY A 145 -0.18 -10.68 12.73
N LEU A 146 0.32 -10.46 11.52
CA LEU A 146 1.29 -11.37 10.87
C LEU A 146 2.63 -11.44 11.64
N ASP A 147 2.94 -10.36 12.36
CA ASP A 147 4.08 -10.22 13.28
C ASP A 147 3.88 -10.93 14.63
N GLY A 148 2.71 -11.55 14.83
CA GLY A 148 2.32 -12.19 16.09
C GLY A 148 1.89 -11.22 17.18
N ASN A 149 1.79 -9.91 16.92
CA ASN A 149 1.28 -8.92 17.87
C ASN A 149 -0.25 -8.86 17.85
N LEU A 150 -0.83 -8.44 18.97
CA LEU A 150 -2.27 -8.22 19.10
C LEU A 150 -2.62 -6.75 18.92
N TRP A 151 -3.68 -6.51 18.18
CA TRP A 151 -4.18 -5.17 17.86
C TRP A 151 -5.67 -5.07 18.13
N TRP A 152 -6.15 -3.89 18.50
CA TRP A 152 -7.57 -3.58 18.45
C TRP A 152 -7.92 -3.08 17.05
N GLU A 153 -8.91 -3.69 16.39
CA GLU A 153 -9.57 -3.12 15.21
C GLU A 153 -10.80 -2.33 15.67
N VAL A 154 -10.72 -1.01 15.58
CA VAL A 154 -11.76 -0.08 16.04
C VAL A 154 -12.49 0.53 14.84
N PRO A 155 -13.83 0.49 14.79
CA PRO A 155 -14.58 1.05 13.67
C PRO A 155 -14.67 2.58 13.74
N HIS A 156 -14.36 3.25 12.62
CA HIS A 156 -14.55 4.69 12.43
C HIS A 156 -15.35 4.97 11.15
N ARG A 157 -16.25 5.97 11.21
CA ARG A 157 -17.21 6.32 10.13
C ARG A 157 -17.05 7.75 9.62
N ASP A 158 -15.94 8.38 9.98
CA ASP A 158 -15.57 9.76 9.64
C ASP A 158 -14.89 9.88 8.27
N VAL A 159 -14.46 8.77 7.67
CA VAL A 159 -13.83 8.71 6.35
C VAL A 159 -14.87 8.32 5.28
N PRO A 160 -15.25 9.22 4.36
CA PRO A 160 -16.33 8.97 3.41
C PRO A 160 -15.91 8.10 2.21
N ASP A 161 -14.65 8.16 1.82
CA ASP A 161 -14.10 7.44 0.68
C ASP A 161 -12.66 6.98 0.94
N TRP A 162 -12.33 5.83 0.34
CA TRP A 162 -10.97 5.36 0.21
C TRP A 162 -10.47 5.65 -1.20
N THR A 163 -9.22 6.09 -1.32
CA THR A 163 -8.58 6.36 -2.61
C THR A 163 -7.25 5.63 -2.73
N TYR A 164 -6.94 5.19 -3.95
CA TYR A 164 -5.58 4.90 -4.36
C TYR A 164 -5.08 6.06 -5.22
N THR A 165 -3.96 6.65 -4.84
CA THR A 165 -3.33 7.75 -5.58
C THR A 165 -2.04 7.29 -6.21
N THR A 166 -1.95 7.38 -7.53
CA THR A 166 -0.70 7.20 -8.26
C THR A 166 0.06 8.53 -8.27
N VAL A 167 1.27 8.52 -7.73
CA VAL A 167 2.20 9.65 -7.74
C VAL A 167 3.15 9.45 -8.92
N ILE A 168 3.23 10.45 -9.80
CA ILE A 168 4.09 10.41 -10.99
C ILE A 168 5.40 11.10 -10.63
N ALA A 169 6.50 10.43 -10.94
CA ALA A 169 7.82 10.96 -10.66
C ALA A 169 8.84 10.49 -11.69
N SER A 170 9.93 11.23 -11.81
CA SER A 170 11.09 10.87 -12.63
C SER A 170 12.38 10.82 -11.83
N CYS A 171 13.38 10.13 -12.39
CA CYS A 171 14.77 10.15 -11.93
C CYS A 171 15.73 10.27 -13.13
N ASP A 172 16.98 10.63 -12.87
CA ASP A 172 17.96 10.95 -13.93
C ASP A 172 18.35 9.74 -14.80
N HIS A 173 18.30 8.54 -14.24
CA HIS A 173 18.65 7.27 -14.87
C HIS A 173 18.06 6.11 -14.06
N PRO A 174 18.04 4.86 -14.60
CA PRO A 174 17.63 3.69 -13.82
C PRO A 174 18.49 3.53 -12.56
N LEU A 175 17.85 3.58 -11.40
CA LEU A 175 18.51 3.51 -10.08
C LEU A 175 18.77 2.06 -9.67
N ASP A 176 19.79 1.88 -8.82
CA ASP A 176 20.09 0.59 -8.19
C ASP A 176 18.95 0.17 -7.24
N LEU A 177 18.58 -1.11 -7.29
CA LEU A 177 17.45 -1.66 -6.53
C LEU A 177 17.95 -2.62 -5.46
N ALA A 178 17.45 -2.45 -4.25
CA ALA A 178 17.68 -3.34 -3.12
C ALA A 178 16.35 -4.01 -2.73
N PRO A 179 16.07 -5.25 -3.17
CA PRO A 179 14.82 -5.92 -2.86
C PRO A 179 14.70 -6.20 -1.37
N THR A 180 13.48 -6.09 -0.86
CA THR A 180 13.10 -6.54 0.48
C THR A 180 12.44 -7.91 0.44
N ASP A 181 12.16 -8.46 1.62
CA ASP A 181 11.37 -9.69 1.75
C ASP A 181 9.98 -9.57 1.11
N GLU A 182 9.44 -8.36 0.91
CA GLU A 182 8.08 -8.13 0.37
C GLU A 182 8.01 -8.16 -1.18
N SER A 183 9.16 -8.09 -1.85
CA SER A 183 9.30 -8.19 -3.30
C SER A 183 9.95 -9.50 -3.72
N ALA A 184 9.32 -10.24 -4.65
CA ALA A 184 9.95 -11.40 -5.26
C ALA A 184 10.95 -11.01 -6.36
N ASP A 185 10.74 -9.85 -6.98
CA ASP A 185 11.63 -9.26 -7.99
C ASP A 185 11.39 -7.74 -8.09
N LEU A 186 12.41 -7.00 -8.52
CA LEU A 186 12.39 -5.57 -8.79
C LEU A 186 13.10 -5.29 -10.10
N ALA A 187 12.45 -4.58 -11.02
CA ALA A 187 13.02 -4.34 -12.34
C ALA A 187 12.53 -3.03 -12.98
N TRP A 188 13.41 -2.42 -13.77
CA TRP A 188 13.04 -1.39 -14.74
C TRP A 188 12.49 -2.04 -16.01
N TRP A 189 11.26 -1.73 -16.38
CA TRP A 189 10.58 -2.31 -17.54
C TRP A 189 10.24 -1.25 -18.60
N PRO A 190 10.41 -1.56 -19.90
CA PRO A 190 9.95 -0.66 -20.97
C PRO A 190 8.45 -0.40 -20.85
N LEU A 191 8.05 0.88 -20.83
CA LEU A 191 6.67 1.29 -20.57
C LEU A 191 5.68 0.64 -21.56
N ASP A 192 6.05 0.53 -22.83
CA ASP A 192 5.23 -0.05 -23.89
C ASP A 192 5.08 -1.57 -23.80
N ARG A 193 5.87 -2.23 -22.93
CA ARG A 193 5.84 -3.67 -22.66
C ARG A 193 5.23 -4.01 -21.31
N VAL A 194 4.98 -3.03 -20.42
CA VAL A 194 4.42 -3.27 -19.07
C VAL A 194 3.09 -4.04 -19.13
N ALA A 195 2.24 -3.75 -20.12
CA ALA A 195 0.95 -4.42 -20.29
C ALA A 195 1.07 -5.93 -20.65
N GLU A 196 2.28 -6.42 -20.95
CA GLU A 196 2.55 -7.84 -21.21
C GLU A 196 2.82 -8.64 -19.93
N LEU A 197 3.08 -7.96 -18.81
CA LEU A 197 3.25 -8.58 -17.51
C LEU A 197 1.90 -9.05 -16.94
N ASP A 198 1.96 -10.01 -16.01
CA ASP A 198 0.79 -10.36 -15.19
C ASP A 198 0.56 -9.27 -14.15
N LEU A 199 -0.12 -8.19 -14.55
CA LEU A 199 -0.31 -7.00 -13.74
C LEU A 199 -1.36 -7.21 -12.64
N MET A 200 -1.16 -6.56 -11.50
CA MET A 200 -2.23 -6.43 -10.52
C MET A 200 -3.46 -5.78 -11.20
N PRO A 201 -4.68 -6.36 -11.11
CA PRO A 201 -5.82 -5.92 -11.91
C PRO A 201 -6.12 -4.42 -11.83
N ALA A 202 -6.10 -3.85 -10.62
CA ALA A 202 -6.37 -2.41 -10.45
C ALA A 202 -5.26 -1.53 -11.05
N PHE A 203 -4.01 -2.01 -11.08
CA PHE A 203 -2.93 -1.29 -11.76
C PHE A 203 -3.13 -1.36 -13.28
N ALA A 204 -3.43 -2.55 -13.82
CA ALA A 204 -3.73 -2.74 -15.24
C ALA A 204 -4.85 -1.81 -15.73
N ASP A 205 -5.93 -1.66 -14.94
CA ASP A 205 -7.05 -0.76 -15.23
C ASP A 205 -6.62 0.71 -15.27
N SER A 206 -5.67 1.12 -14.42
CA SER A 206 -5.20 2.50 -14.32
C SER A 206 -4.08 2.86 -15.30
N LEU A 207 -3.33 1.88 -15.79
CA LEU A 207 -2.13 2.06 -16.60
C LEU A 207 -2.34 2.97 -17.82
N PRO A 208 -3.44 2.87 -18.60
CA PRO A 208 -3.67 3.76 -19.73
C PRO A 208 -3.75 5.24 -19.32
N MET A 209 -4.42 5.55 -18.19
CA MET A 209 -4.54 6.92 -17.69
C MET A 209 -3.20 7.50 -17.25
N VAL A 210 -2.38 6.68 -16.57
CA VAL A 210 -1.05 7.12 -16.11
C VAL A 210 -0.09 7.28 -17.29
N ALA A 211 -0.13 6.36 -18.27
CA ALA A 211 0.70 6.44 -19.47
C ALA A 211 0.35 7.64 -20.36
N GLU A 212 -0.92 8.08 -20.38
CA GLU A 212 -1.32 9.32 -21.07
C GLU A 212 -0.69 10.57 -20.44
N LEU A 213 -0.59 10.63 -19.10
CA LEU A 213 0.04 11.76 -18.41
C LEU A 213 1.52 11.92 -18.78
N LEU A 214 2.24 10.82 -19.03
CA LEU A 214 3.63 10.85 -19.50
C LEU A 214 3.79 11.26 -20.97
N ARG A 215 2.72 11.19 -21.76
CA ARG A 215 2.70 11.59 -23.18
C ARG A 215 2.24 13.03 -23.38
N GLY A 216 1.53 13.60 -22.39
CA GLY A 216 1.14 15.00 -22.38
C GLY A 216 2.32 15.91 -22.00
N PRO A 217 2.25 17.22 -22.31
CA PRO A 217 3.10 18.17 -21.61
C PRO A 217 2.70 18.12 -20.14
N LEU A 218 3.54 17.51 -19.30
CA LEU A 218 3.52 17.75 -17.86
C LEU A 218 3.65 19.27 -17.72
N ASP A 219 2.66 19.96 -17.15
CA ASP A 219 2.73 21.41 -16.97
C ASP A 219 4.02 21.72 -16.19
N ARG A 220 5.02 22.25 -16.91
CA ARG A 220 6.36 22.63 -16.43
C ARG A 220 6.38 24.03 -15.85
#